data_AF-A0A376KKP1-F1
#
_entry.id   AF-A0A376KKP1-F1
#
_cell.length_a   1.000
_cell.length_b   1.000
_cell.length_c   1.000
_cell.angle_alpha   90.00
_cell.angle_beta   90.00
_cell.angle_gamma   90.00
#
_symmetry.space_group_name_H-M   'P 1'
#
loop_
_entity.id
_entity.type
_entity.pdbx_description
1 polymer ?
#
loop_
_entity_poly.entity_id
_entity_poly.type
_entity_poly.pdbx_seq_one_letter_code
_entity_poly.pdbx_strand_id
1 'polypeptide(L)'
;MLIALDANNNDYAEIKNRANTVSGISGDFRFDAFSTRLKDLNETNESIESILSLAANKPPRLWSDNDIDIALIEIASWAKKFKRIEVLSSIKNRKPTREAFAFIFDDREIGTVQAEYDIKSSDTKVVEYISQKILSEIHDKDYSKNILLAALAKVSIAIVNDKDD
;
A
#
# COMPACT_ATOMS: atom_id res chain seq x y z
N MET A 1 11.48 4.38 -6.47
CA MET A 1 10.95 3.01 -6.39
C MET A 1 10.47 2.65 -4.99
N LEU A 2 11.36 2.56 -3.98
CA LEU A 2 11.00 2.12 -2.62
C LEU A 2 9.89 2.97 -1.97
N ILE A 3 9.96 4.29 -2.16
CA ILE A 3 8.91 5.22 -1.73
C ILE A 3 7.54 4.84 -2.31
N ALA A 4 7.46 4.49 -3.61
CA ALA A 4 6.20 4.09 -4.24
C ALA A 4 5.66 2.74 -3.74
N LEU A 5 6.55 1.90 -3.19
CA LEU A 5 6.22 0.64 -2.53
C LEU A 5 5.94 0.82 -1.03
N ASP A 6 5.98 2.05 -0.52
CA ASP A 6 5.86 2.40 0.89
C ASP A 6 6.91 1.67 1.75
N ALA A 7 8.13 1.50 1.24
CA ALA A 7 9.25 0.81 1.89
C ALA A 7 10.35 1.79 2.34
N ASN A 8 11.07 1.43 3.42
CA ASN A 8 12.21 2.20 3.92
C ASN A 8 13.42 2.09 2.98
N ASN A 9 14.11 3.20 2.73
CA ASN A 9 15.31 3.22 1.87
C ASN A 9 16.53 2.53 2.50
N ASN A 10 16.55 2.38 3.83
CA ASN A 10 17.70 1.85 4.57
C ASN A 10 17.49 0.42 5.09
N ASP A 11 16.31 -0.18 4.85
CA ASP A 11 16.00 -1.53 5.28
C ASP A 11 15.23 -2.30 4.21
N TYR A 12 15.93 -3.22 3.54
CA TYR A 12 15.35 -4.07 2.51
C TYR A 12 14.61 -5.28 3.09
N ALA A 13 14.75 -5.63 4.37
CA ALA A 13 14.16 -6.84 4.94
C ALA A 13 12.62 -6.82 4.81
N GLU A 14 12.01 -5.68 5.08
CA GLU A 14 10.56 -5.49 4.95
C GLU A 14 10.09 -5.72 3.51
N ILE A 15 10.70 -5.04 2.53
CA ILE A 15 10.27 -5.16 1.13
C ILE A 15 10.51 -6.56 0.58
N LYS A 16 11.58 -7.24 1.01
CA LYS A 16 11.84 -8.64 0.65
C LYS A 16 10.77 -9.58 1.18
N ASN A 17 10.35 -9.39 2.43
CA ASN A 17 9.25 -10.17 3.01
C ASN A 17 7.94 -9.95 2.26
N ARG A 18 7.60 -8.69 1.98
CA ARG A 18 6.40 -8.33 1.20
C ARG A 18 6.45 -8.89 -0.22
N ALA A 19 7.62 -8.88 -0.85
CA ALA A 19 7.83 -9.47 -2.18
C ALA A 19 7.64 -11.00 -2.19
N ASN A 20 7.98 -11.69 -1.11
CA ASN A 20 7.64 -13.10 -0.91
C ASN A 20 6.13 -13.33 -0.83
N THR A 21 5.40 -12.45 -0.15
CA THR A 21 3.93 -12.50 -0.09
C THR A 21 3.32 -12.32 -1.48
N VAL A 22 3.81 -11.39 -2.29
CA VAL A 22 3.22 -10.98 -3.58
C VAL A 22 3.56 -11.92 -4.76
N SER A 23 4.79 -12.44 -4.81
CA SER A 23 5.33 -13.15 -5.98
C SER A 23 4.50 -14.39 -6.39
N GLY A 24 4.08 -14.45 -7.67
CA GLY A 24 3.36 -15.59 -8.23
C GLY A 24 1.85 -15.60 -7.97
N ILE A 25 1.29 -14.50 -7.46
CA ILE A 25 -0.18 -14.33 -7.33
C ILE A 25 -0.78 -13.74 -8.61
N SER A 26 -0.07 -12.81 -9.26
CA SER A 26 -0.66 -11.95 -10.30
C SER A 26 -0.96 -12.67 -11.62
N GLY A 27 -0.23 -13.75 -11.93
CA GLY A 27 -0.26 -14.42 -13.23
C GLY A 27 0.40 -13.64 -14.38
N ASP A 28 0.97 -12.46 -14.10
CA ASP A 28 1.69 -11.63 -15.06
C ASP A 28 3.20 -11.84 -14.89
N PHE A 29 3.82 -12.46 -15.90
CA PHE A 29 5.24 -12.81 -15.86
C PHE A 29 6.17 -11.62 -15.63
N ARG A 30 5.88 -10.43 -16.19
CA ARG A 30 6.76 -9.25 -16.02
C ARG A 30 6.66 -8.72 -14.60
N PHE A 31 5.43 -8.62 -14.09
CA PHE A 31 5.21 -8.20 -12.71
C PHE A 31 5.74 -9.21 -11.68
N ASP A 32 5.61 -10.51 -11.95
CA ASP A 32 6.16 -11.56 -11.08
C ASP A 32 7.69 -11.55 -11.11
N ALA A 33 8.33 -11.26 -12.25
CA ALA A 33 9.77 -11.04 -12.34
C ALA A 33 10.21 -9.80 -11.54
N PHE A 34 9.43 -8.71 -11.58
CA PHE A 34 9.67 -7.53 -10.74
C PHE A 34 9.60 -7.88 -9.26
N SER A 35 8.52 -8.56 -8.83
CA SER A 35 8.36 -9.04 -7.47
C SER A 35 9.48 -9.98 -7.04
N THR A 36 9.99 -10.82 -7.95
CA THR A 36 11.11 -11.72 -7.67
C THR A 36 12.40 -10.95 -7.43
N ARG A 37 12.68 -9.94 -8.25
CA ARG A 37 13.88 -9.09 -8.08
C ARG A 37 13.84 -8.27 -6.79
N LEU A 38 12.66 -7.89 -6.30
CA LEU A 38 12.53 -7.25 -4.99
C LEU A 38 12.93 -8.17 -3.84
N LYS A 39 12.82 -9.50 -3.98
CA LYS A 39 13.27 -10.46 -2.94
C LYS A 39 14.79 -10.48 -2.77
N ASP A 40 15.49 -10.22 -3.86
CA ASP A 40 16.96 -10.22 -3.91
C ASP A 40 17.54 -8.79 -3.93
N LEU A 41 16.69 -7.78 -3.69
CA LEU A 41 17.08 -6.37 -3.73
C LEU A 41 18.18 -6.07 -2.71
N ASN A 42 19.21 -5.34 -3.13
CA ASN A 42 20.30 -4.92 -2.27
C ASN A 42 20.84 -3.56 -2.76
N GLU A 43 21.88 -3.06 -2.10
CA GLU A 43 22.45 -1.74 -2.38
C GLU A 43 23.35 -1.71 -3.63
N THR A 44 23.54 -2.83 -4.35
CA THR A 44 24.39 -2.84 -5.52
C THR A 44 23.69 -2.25 -6.74
N ASN A 45 24.48 -1.58 -7.59
CA ASN A 45 24.00 -1.07 -8.86
C ASN A 45 23.42 -2.20 -9.72
N GLU A 46 23.99 -3.40 -9.70
CA GLU A 46 23.47 -4.52 -10.51
C GLU A 46 22.04 -4.90 -10.11
N SER A 47 21.73 -4.84 -8.81
CA SER A 47 20.38 -5.14 -8.32
C SER A 47 19.36 -4.11 -8.83
N ILE A 48 19.70 -2.82 -8.74
CA ILE A 48 18.86 -1.71 -9.23
C ILE A 48 18.75 -1.75 -10.76
N GLU A 49 19.87 -1.93 -11.46
CA GLU A 49 19.94 -2.03 -12.91
C GLU A 49 19.13 -3.20 -13.45
N SER A 50 19.08 -4.31 -12.70
CA SER A 50 18.21 -5.42 -13.06
C SER A 50 16.78 -4.90 -13.17
N ILE A 51 16.23 -4.30 -12.11
CA ILE A 51 14.84 -3.82 -12.07
C ILE A 51 14.56 -2.82 -13.18
N LEU A 52 15.44 -1.83 -13.36
CA LEU A 52 15.34 -0.86 -14.45
C LEU A 52 15.33 -1.54 -15.83
N SER A 53 16.16 -2.58 -16.02
CA SER A 53 16.24 -3.29 -17.31
C SER A 53 14.95 -4.02 -17.66
N LEU A 54 14.26 -4.55 -16.65
CA LEU A 54 12.96 -5.22 -16.86
C LEU A 54 11.84 -4.23 -17.13
N ALA A 55 11.88 -3.08 -16.46
CA ALA A 55 10.95 -1.99 -16.67
C ALA A 55 11.12 -1.36 -18.08
N ALA A 56 12.35 -1.01 -18.44
CA ALA A 56 12.71 -0.50 -19.77
C ALA A 56 12.63 -1.56 -20.89
N ASN A 57 12.59 -2.84 -20.53
CA ASN A 57 12.71 -3.98 -21.45
C ASN A 57 13.96 -3.91 -22.34
N LYS A 58 15.08 -3.45 -21.77
CA LYS A 58 16.37 -3.24 -22.45
C LYS A 58 17.54 -3.46 -21.47
N PRO A 59 18.69 -3.98 -21.94
CA PRO A 59 19.87 -4.07 -21.09
C PRO A 59 20.48 -2.67 -20.83
N PRO A 60 21.23 -2.48 -19.72
CA PRO A 60 21.74 -1.17 -19.30
C PRO A 60 22.54 -0.43 -20.37
N ARG A 61 23.37 -1.16 -21.11
CA ARG A 61 24.21 -0.61 -22.19
C ARG A 61 23.45 -0.01 -23.39
N LEU A 62 22.14 -0.24 -23.48
CA LEU A 62 21.28 0.23 -24.58
C LEU A 62 20.25 1.27 -24.12
N TRP A 63 20.34 1.75 -22.88
CA TRP A 63 19.43 2.78 -22.40
C TRP A 63 19.75 4.15 -23.00
N SER A 64 18.68 4.85 -23.35
CA SER A 64 18.64 6.30 -23.47
C SER A 64 18.00 6.90 -22.23
N ASP A 65 18.12 8.21 -22.03
CA ASP A 65 17.44 8.91 -20.92
C ASP A 65 15.92 8.66 -20.94
N ASN A 66 15.32 8.63 -22.13
CA ASN A 66 13.91 8.32 -22.32
C ASN A 66 13.55 6.88 -21.87
N ASP A 67 14.48 5.91 -21.98
CA ASP A 67 14.23 4.55 -21.48
C ASP A 67 14.19 4.51 -19.95
N ILE A 68 14.93 5.39 -19.28
CA ILE A 68 14.88 5.55 -17.83
C ILE A 68 13.54 6.15 -17.42
N ASP A 69 13.05 7.17 -18.12
CA ASP A 69 11.73 7.76 -17.84
C ASP A 69 10.60 6.74 -17.98
N ILE A 70 10.63 5.94 -19.05
CA ILE A 70 9.70 4.83 -19.26
C ILE A 70 9.79 3.82 -18.11
N ALA A 71 11.02 3.45 -17.71
CA ALA A 71 11.22 2.50 -16.62
C ALA A 71 10.65 3.02 -15.29
N LEU A 72 10.82 4.31 -14.98
CA LEU A 72 10.30 4.91 -13.75
C LEU A 72 8.77 4.91 -13.70
N ILE A 73 8.11 5.20 -14.83
CA ILE A 73 6.65 5.13 -14.94
C ILE A 73 6.16 3.69 -14.75
N GLU A 74 6.82 2.73 -15.39
CA GLU A 74 6.47 1.31 -15.28
C GLU A 74 6.67 0.79 -13.85
N ILE A 75 7.76 1.16 -13.19
CA ILE A 75 8.01 0.81 -11.79
C ILE A 75 6.94 1.42 -10.88
N ALA A 76 6.52 2.66 -11.12
CA ALA A 76 5.43 3.27 -10.36
C ALA A 76 4.10 2.52 -10.57
N SER A 77 3.81 2.10 -11.80
CA SER A 77 2.65 1.26 -12.12
C SER A 77 2.72 -0.09 -11.41
N TRP A 78 3.88 -0.77 -11.44
CA TRP A 78 4.08 -2.01 -10.71
C TRP A 78 4.02 -1.83 -9.21
N ALA A 79 4.49 -0.72 -8.65
CA ALA A 79 4.35 -0.45 -7.23
C ALA A 79 2.88 -0.36 -6.81
N LYS A 80 2.02 0.31 -7.59
CA LYS A 80 0.56 0.32 -7.36
C LYS A 80 -0.04 -1.08 -7.46
N LYS A 81 0.31 -1.82 -8.51
CA LYS A 81 -0.13 -3.22 -8.69
C LYS A 81 0.33 -4.11 -7.53
N PHE A 82 1.54 -3.90 -7.03
CA PHE A 82 2.12 -4.62 -5.91
C PHE A 82 1.27 -4.49 -4.66
N LYS A 83 0.94 -3.27 -4.25
CA LYS A 83 0.07 -3.00 -3.10
C LYS A 83 -1.30 -3.66 -3.23
N ARG A 84 -1.88 -3.62 -4.43
CA ARG A 84 -3.17 -4.29 -4.72
C ARG A 84 -3.08 -5.81 -4.60
N ILE A 85 -2.02 -6.43 -5.14
CA ILE A 85 -1.82 -7.89 -5.06
C ILE A 85 -1.49 -8.33 -3.64
N GLU A 86 -0.80 -7.48 -2.87
CA GLU A 86 -0.46 -7.70 -1.46
C GLU A 86 -1.73 -7.89 -0.61
N VAL A 87 -2.75 -7.05 -0.83
CA VAL A 87 -4.08 -7.18 -0.20
C VAL A 87 -4.77 -8.48 -0.60
N LEU A 88 -4.58 -8.93 -1.85
CA LEU A 88 -5.23 -10.12 -2.43
C LEU A 88 -4.46 -11.43 -2.17
N SER A 89 -3.41 -11.42 -1.33
CA SER A 89 -2.54 -12.59 -1.16
C SER A 89 -3.23 -13.81 -0.53
N SER A 90 -4.36 -13.59 0.16
CA SER A 90 -5.17 -14.65 0.75
C SER A 90 -5.68 -15.66 -0.28
N ILE A 91 -5.81 -15.27 -1.55
CA ILE A 91 -6.19 -16.16 -2.67
C ILE A 91 -5.22 -17.34 -2.82
N LYS A 92 -3.95 -17.17 -2.43
CA LYS A 92 -2.92 -18.23 -2.42
C LYS A 92 -2.66 -18.79 -1.01
N ASN A 93 -3.60 -18.63 -0.07
CA ASN A 93 -3.44 -19.00 1.34
C ASN A 93 -2.23 -18.33 2.03
N ARG A 94 -1.84 -17.12 1.59
CA ARG A 94 -0.78 -16.33 2.21
C ARG A 94 -1.38 -15.24 3.08
N LYS A 95 -0.79 -15.01 4.24
CA LYS A 95 -1.19 -13.91 5.12
C LYS A 95 -0.91 -12.56 4.43
N PRO A 96 -1.92 -11.70 4.22
CA PRO A 96 -1.71 -10.36 3.68
C PRO A 96 -0.77 -9.55 4.57
N THR A 97 0.12 -8.79 3.93
CA THR A 97 1.01 -7.81 4.58
C THR A 97 0.48 -6.38 4.46
N ARG A 98 -0.73 -6.24 3.89
CA ARG A 98 -1.49 -4.99 3.74
C ARG A 98 -2.98 -5.31 3.79
N GLU A 99 -3.74 -4.43 4.42
CA GLU A 99 -5.21 -4.49 4.52
C GLU A 99 -5.80 -3.29 3.78
N ALA A 100 -6.92 -3.48 3.09
CA ALA A 100 -7.61 -2.38 2.41
C ALA A 100 -9.04 -2.27 2.92
N PHE A 101 -9.55 -1.04 3.01
CA PHE A 101 -10.91 -0.74 3.42
C PHE A 101 -11.43 0.50 2.69
N ALA A 102 -12.75 0.63 2.65
CA ALA A 102 -13.41 1.79 2.07
C ALA A 102 -14.34 2.44 3.09
N PHE A 103 -14.38 3.77 3.08
CA PHE A 103 -15.33 4.58 3.82
C PHE A 103 -16.37 5.12 2.84
N ILE A 104 -17.65 4.90 3.15
CA ILE A 104 -18.77 5.47 2.40
C ILE A 104 -19.74 6.06 3.40
N PHE A 105 -20.05 7.34 3.23
CA PHE A 105 -21.03 8.05 4.04
C PHE A 105 -21.91 8.91 3.13
N ASP A 106 -23.22 8.82 3.31
CA ASP A 106 -24.19 9.61 2.55
C ASP A 106 -25.06 10.43 3.48
N ASP A 107 -25.13 11.73 3.23
CA ASP A 107 -25.86 12.70 4.04
C ASP A 107 -26.55 13.70 3.12
N ARG A 108 -27.77 14.11 3.49
CA ARG A 108 -28.61 14.95 2.62
C ARG A 108 -28.01 16.34 2.37
N GLU A 109 -27.20 16.86 3.29
CA GLU A 109 -26.62 18.20 3.20
C GLU A 109 -25.23 18.18 2.57
N ILE A 110 -24.42 17.18 2.92
CA ILE A 110 -23.00 17.09 2.49
C ILE A 110 -22.87 16.27 1.19
N GLY A 111 -23.86 15.44 0.87
CA GLY A 111 -23.81 14.47 -0.23
C GLY A 111 -23.04 13.19 0.16
N THR A 112 -22.69 12.41 -0.86
CA THR A 112 -21.94 11.16 -0.69
C THR A 112 -20.44 11.42 -0.61
N VAL A 113 -19.83 11.05 0.50
CA VAL A 113 -18.37 11.01 0.71
C VAL A 113 -17.92 9.56 0.59
N GLN A 114 -16.98 9.31 -0.31
CA GLN A 114 -16.36 7.99 -0.49
C GLN A 114 -14.84 8.13 -0.54
N ALA A 115 -14.15 7.22 0.12
CA ALA A 115 -12.69 7.14 0.08
C ALA A 115 -12.22 5.69 0.26
N GLU A 116 -11.16 5.33 -0.44
CA GLU A 116 -10.51 4.02 -0.35
C GLU A 116 -9.13 4.20 0.26
N TYR A 117 -8.81 3.34 1.23
CA TYR A 117 -7.56 3.38 1.97
C TYR A 117 -6.98 1.98 2.10
N ASP A 118 -5.69 1.92 2.38
CA ASP A 118 -4.99 0.70 2.71
C ASP A 118 -3.90 0.96 3.75
N ILE A 119 -3.58 -0.08 4.54
CA ILE A 119 -2.71 0.00 5.72
C ILE A 119 -1.72 -1.16 5.70
N LYS A 120 -0.43 -0.89 5.91
CA LYS A 120 0.60 -1.93 6.04
C LYS A 120 0.47 -2.63 7.38
N SER A 121 0.87 -3.90 7.41
CA SER A 121 0.96 -4.64 8.68
C SER A 121 1.92 -4.01 9.70
N SER A 122 2.89 -3.19 9.27
CA SER A 122 3.76 -2.41 10.17
C SER A 122 2.98 -1.38 10.98
N ASP A 123 1.90 -0.86 10.42
CA ASP A 123 1.16 0.28 10.94
C ASP A 123 -0.05 -0.18 11.78
N THR A 124 -0.42 -1.47 11.69
CA THR A 124 -1.54 -2.07 12.45
C THR A 124 -1.44 -1.82 13.96
N LYS A 125 -0.23 -1.85 14.54
CA LYS A 125 -0.04 -1.56 15.98
C LYS A 125 -0.41 -0.13 16.35
N VAL A 126 -0.11 0.82 15.46
CA VAL A 126 -0.47 2.24 15.65
C VAL A 126 -1.98 2.41 15.56
N VAL A 127 -2.61 1.75 14.57
CA VAL A 127 -4.08 1.74 14.40
C VAL A 127 -4.77 1.16 15.63
N GLU A 128 -4.30 0.01 16.13
CA GLU A 128 -4.83 -0.63 17.35
C GLU A 128 -4.69 0.27 18.57
N TYR A 129 -3.52 0.91 18.74
CA TYR A 129 -3.27 1.83 19.84
C TYR A 129 -4.24 3.04 19.81
N ILE A 130 -4.40 3.68 18.65
CA ILE A 130 -5.33 4.80 18.48
C ILE A 130 -6.77 4.34 18.73
N SER A 131 -7.14 3.17 18.22
CA SER A 131 -8.47 2.59 18.41
C SER A 131 -8.79 2.37 19.89
N GLN A 132 -7.84 1.82 20.66
CA GLN A 132 -8.01 1.63 22.11
C GLN A 132 -8.17 2.96 22.85
N LYS A 133 -7.40 3.98 22.47
CA LYS A 133 -7.52 5.32 23.05
C LYS A 133 -8.93 5.90 22.83
N ILE A 134 -9.43 5.84 21.59
CA ILE A 134 -10.79 6.30 21.25
C ILE A 134 -11.84 5.53 22.07
N LEU A 135 -11.71 4.20 22.17
CA LEU A 135 -12.64 3.38 22.95
C LEU A 135 -12.63 3.77 24.45
N SER A 136 -11.46 4.06 25.03
CA SER A 136 -11.36 4.46 26.43
C SER A 136 -12.04 5.79 26.74
N GLU A 137 -12.04 6.74 25.81
CA GLU A 137 -12.71 8.05 25.98
C GLU A 137 -14.23 7.97 25.87
N ILE A 138 -14.74 6.89 25.26
CA ILE A 138 -16.16 6.68 24.97
C ILE A 138 -16.80 5.73 25.99
N HIS A 139 -16.05 4.78 26.55
CA HIS A 139 -16.56 3.69 27.39
C HIS A 139 -17.31 4.16 28.64
N ASP A 140 -16.93 5.30 29.23
CA ASP A 140 -17.56 5.82 30.46
C ASP A 140 -18.85 6.62 30.20
N LYS A 141 -19.34 6.64 28.96
CA LYS A 141 -20.52 7.41 28.56
C LYS A 141 -21.65 6.48 28.12
N ASP A 142 -22.85 6.73 28.65
CA ASP A 142 -24.05 5.94 28.39
C ASP A 142 -24.70 6.29 27.03
N TYR A 143 -23.90 6.25 25.96
CA TYR A 143 -24.36 6.52 24.60
C TYR A 143 -24.78 5.24 23.91
N SER A 144 -25.88 5.30 23.15
CA SER A 144 -26.28 4.17 22.30
C SER A 144 -25.25 3.93 21.18
N LYS A 145 -25.10 2.66 20.79
CA LYS A 145 -24.21 2.23 19.69
C LYS A 145 -24.38 3.06 18.41
N ASN A 146 -25.62 3.40 18.05
CA ASN A 146 -25.91 4.16 16.83
C ASN A 146 -25.37 5.60 16.90
N ILE A 147 -25.47 6.24 18.07
CA ILE A 147 -24.93 7.59 18.29
C ILE A 147 -23.40 7.57 18.18
N LEU A 148 -22.75 6.57 18.77
CA LEU A 148 -21.30 6.42 18.71
C LEU A 148 -20.79 6.21 17.29
N LEU A 149 -21.41 5.31 16.53
CA LEU A 149 -21.04 5.06 15.13
C LEU A 149 -21.28 6.29 14.25
N ALA A 150 -22.38 7.02 14.46
CA ALA A 150 -22.65 8.25 13.73
C ALA A 150 -21.63 9.35 14.05
N ALA A 151 -21.21 9.47 15.32
CA ALA A 151 -20.17 10.41 15.74
C ALA A 151 -18.81 10.05 15.09
N LEU A 152 -18.42 8.77 15.13
CA LEU A 152 -17.20 8.30 14.47
C LEU A 152 -17.24 8.56 12.96
N ALA A 153 -18.38 8.31 12.31
CA ALA A 153 -18.54 8.60 10.89
C ALA A 153 -18.40 10.10 10.58
N LYS A 154 -18.96 11.00 11.41
CA LYS A 154 -18.78 12.46 11.24
C LYS A 154 -17.33 12.89 11.44
N VAL A 155 -16.60 12.28 12.38
CA VAL A 155 -15.14 12.50 12.54
C VAL A 155 -14.39 12.00 11.31
N SER A 156 -14.72 10.82 10.78
CA SER A 156 -14.11 10.30 9.56
C SER A 156 -14.33 11.22 8.35
N ILE A 157 -15.52 11.80 8.17
CA ILE A 157 -15.79 12.78 7.11
C ILE A 157 -14.90 14.01 7.25
N ALA A 158 -14.72 14.52 8.48
CA ALA A 158 -13.86 15.67 8.71
C ALA A 158 -12.41 15.35 8.31
N ILE A 159 -11.90 14.17 8.65
CA ILE A 159 -10.57 13.71 8.26
C ILE A 159 -10.46 13.55 6.73
N VAL A 160 -11.45 12.93 6.08
CA VAL A 160 -11.46 12.71 4.62
C VAL A 160 -11.49 14.02 3.84
N ASN A 161 -12.16 15.05 4.37
CA ASN A 161 -12.29 16.35 3.74
C ASN A 161 -11.16 17.33 4.10
N ASP A 162 -10.37 17.03 5.12
CA ASP A 162 -9.20 17.83 5.47
C ASP A 162 -8.13 17.64 4.38
N LYS A 163 -7.50 18.73 3.94
CA LYS A 163 -6.66 18.75 2.74
C LYS A 163 -5.19 18.39 2.99
N ASP A 164 -4.87 17.87 4.16
CA ASP A 164 -3.51 17.46 4.51
C ASP A 164 -3.36 15.94 4.33
N ASP A 165 -3.12 15.53 3.07
CA ASP A 165 -2.26 14.41 2.63
C ASP A 165 -2.18 14.30 1.09
#